data_AF-A0A520BCZ8-F1
#
_entry.id   AF-A0A520BCZ8-F1
#
_cell.length_a   1.000
_cell.length_b   1.000
_cell.length_c   1.000
_cell.angle_alpha   90.00
_cell.angle_beta   90.00
_cell.angle_gamma   90.00
#
_symmetry.space_group_name_H-M   'P 1'
#
loop_
_entity.id
_entity.type
_entity.pdbx_description
1 polymer ?
#
loop_
_entity_poly.entity_id
_entity_poly.type
_entity_poly.pdbx_seq_one_letter_code
_entity_poly.pdbx_strand_id
1 'polypeptide(L)'
;SGAVVTKAVPAGATAVGNPARIIEAESEQAREEAAARMGFSAYGVAHGDDPVAQAMRGLIDSASGHEHQIALLWDAVCKLSSELGKPVGDCVPCDAQRDETFDAAGMSRLVK
;
A
#
# COMPACT_ATOMS: atom_id res chain seq x y z
N SER A 1 -4.17 -14.51 41.47
CA SER A 1 -2.82 -15.00 41.84
C SER A 1 -2.73 -16.48 41.58
N GLY A 2 -1.80 -16.94 40.73
CA GLY A 2 -1.76 -18.35 40.25
C GLY A 2 -0.37 -18.83 39.81
N ALA A 3 0.69 -18.24 40.37
CA ALA A 3 2.07 -18.62 40.04
C ALA A 3 2.68 -19.51 41.12
N VAL A 4 3.47 -20.52 40.73
CA VAL A 4 4.22 -21.39 41.66
C VAL A 4 5.69 -21.05 41.57
N VAL A 5 6.18 -20.28 42.54
CA VAL A 5 7.54 -19.74 42.59
C VAL A 5 8.44 -20.69 43.37
N THR A 6 9.41 -21.29 42.68
CA THR A 6 10.37 -22.25 43.28
C THR A 6 11.73 -21.63 43.60
N LYS A 7 11.98 -20.38 43.18
CA LYS A 7 13.22 -19.61 43.41
C LYS A 7 12.88 -18.15 43.76
N ALA A 8 13.77 -17.47 44.50
CA ALA A 8 13.55 -16.08 44.90
C ALA A 8 13.37 -15.15 43.68
N VAL A 9 12.41 -14.22 43.77
CA VAL A 9 12.13 -13.22 42.73
C VAL A 9 12.98 -11.96 43.04
N PRO A 10 13.82 -11.49 42.09
CA PRO A 10 14.56 -10.24 42.24
C PRO A 10 13.65 -9.02 42.41
N ALA A 11 14.12 -8.01 43.13
CA ALA A 11 13.36 -6.78 43.35
C ALA A 11 13.08 -6.08 42.00
N GLY A 12 11.81 -5.73 41.76
CA GLY A 12 11.36 -5.09 40.51
C GLY A 12 10.97 -6.05 39.39
N ALA A 13 11.10 -7.38 39.58
CA ALA A 13 10.73 -8.37 38.58
C ALA A 13 9.36 -9.00 38.86
N THR A 14 8.64 -9.40 37.81
CA THR A 14 7.31 -10.04 37.94
C THR A 14 7.41 -11.53 37.62
N ALA A 15 6.88 -12.41 38.49
CA ALA A 15 6.88 -13.85 38.26
C ALA A 15 5.50 -14.36 37.85
N VAL A 16 5.40 -15.08 36.73
CA VAL A 16 4.13 -15.62 36.21
C VAL A 16 4.24 -17.10 35.82
N GLY A 17 3.15 -17.84 35.96
CA GLY A 17 3.02 -19.24 35.53
C GLY A 17 3.33 -20.30 36.59
N ASN A 18 3.09 -21.56 36.22
CA ASN A 18 3.41 -22.74 37.04
C ASN A 18 4.13 -23.78 36.15
N PRO A 19 5.44 -24.03 36.35
CA PRO A 19 6.36 -23.35 37.27
C PRO A 19 6.62 -21.89 36.84
N ALA A 20 6.79 -21.00 37.82
CA ALA A 20 6.91 -19.58 37.56
C ALA A 20 8.19 -19.20 36.84
N ARG A 21 8.08 -18.28 35.88
CA ARG A 21 9.21 -17.65 35.17
C ARG A 21 9.20 -16.15 35.46
N ILE A 22 10.39 -15.56 35.52
CA ILE A 22 10.59 -14.13 35.78
C ILE A 22 10.47 -13.37 34.45
N ILE A 23 9.67 -12.30 34.43
CA ILE A 23 9.54 -11.36 33.33
C ILE A 23 10.07 -9.99 33.79
N GLU A 24 10.98 -9.42 33.02
CA GLU A 24 11.58 -8.09 33.25
C GLU A 24 10.84 -7.05 32.41
N ALA A 25 10.27 -6.03 33.05
CA ALA A 25 9.45 -5.01 32.39
C ALA A 25 10.22 -4.18 31.34
N GLU A 26 11.51 -3.90 31.57
CA GLU A 26 12.38 -3.22 30.58
C GLU A 26 12.56 -4.04 29.30
N SER A 27 12.59 -5.37 29.39
CA SER A 27 12.74 -6.24 28.23
C SER A 27 11.50 -6.23 27.32
N GLU A 28 10.32 -6.00 27.91
CA GLU A 28 9.05 -5.92 27.20
C GLU A 28 8.98 -4.60 26.41
N GLN A 29 9.37 -3.48 27.02
CA GLN A 29 9.48 -2.18 26.33
C GLN A 29 10.51 -2.21 25.21
N ALA A 30 11.69 -2.79 25.44
CA ALA A 30 12.70 -2.91 24.39
C ALA A 30 12.24 -3.81 23.24
N ARG A 31 11.47 -4.88 23.52
CA ARG A 31 10.84 -5.73 22.49
C ARG A 31 9.76 -4.98 21.73
N GLU A 32 8.92 -4.19 22.40
CA GLU A 32 7.89 -3.38 21.74
C GLU A 32 8.51 -2.32 20.84
N GLU A 33 9.56 -1.63 21.29
CA GLU A 33 10.28 -0.66 20.46
C GLU A 33 10.95 -1.31 19.25
N ALA A 34 11.58 -2.48 19.44
CA ALA A 34 12.20 -3.24 18.36
C ALA A 34 11.17 -3.75 17.36
N ALA A 35 10.02 -4.24 17.82
CA ALA A 35 8.94 -4.72 16.98
C ALA A 35 8.28 -3.56 16.21
N ALA A 36 8.05 -2.41 16.86
CA ALA A 36 7.56 -1.20 16.22
C ALA A 36 8.50 -0.70 15.11
N ARG A 37 9.83 -0.74 15.33
CA ARG A 37 10.83 -0.43 14.29
C ARG A 37 10.80 -1.40 13.11
N MET A 38 10.36 -2.64 13.33
CA MET A 38 10.23 -3.67 12.30
C MET A 38 8.82 -3.73 11.68
N GLY A 39 7.92 -2.81 12.04
CA GLY A 39 6.54 -2.76 11.52
C GLY A 39 5.59 -3.79 12.15
N PHE A 40 5.99 -4.46 13.22
CA PHE A 40 5.19 -5.44 13.95
C PHE A 40 4.74 -4.88 15.30
N SER A 41 3.44 -4.65 15.46
CA SER A 41 2.84 -4.40 16.78
C SER A 41 2.49 -5.74 17.45
N ALA A 42 2.69 -5.84 18.77
CA ALA A 42 2.35 -7.02 19.58
C ALA A 42 0.86 -7.42 19.49
N TYR A 43 -0.02 -6.51 19.05
CA TYR A 43 -1.46 -6.73 18.89
C TYR A 43 -1.90 -6.79 17.41
N GLY A 44 -0.99 -7.00 16.46
CA GLY A 44 -1.33 -7.17 15.04
C GLY A 44 -1.89 -5.91 14.37
N VAL A 45 -1.82 -4.75 15.04
CA VAL A 45 -2.17 -3.46 14.44
C VAL A 45 -0.99 -3.05 13.56
N ALA A 46 -1.06 -3.41 12.28
CA ALA A 46 -0.14 -2.87 11.29
C ALA A 46 -0.36 -1.35 11.20
N HIS A 47 0.69 -0.57 11.45
CA HIS A 47 0.71 0.88 11.19
C HIS A 47 1.15 1.19 9.75
N GLY A 48 0.73 0.38 8.78
CA GLY A 48 1.00 0.57 7.36
C GLY A 48 -0.28 0.48 6.56
N ASP A 49 -0.41 1.35 5.55
CA ASP A 49 -1.52 1.33 4.60
C ASP A 49 -1.71 -0.10 4.04
N ASP A 50 -2.97 -0.51 3.84
CA ASP A 50 -3.30 -1.82 3.28
C ASP A 50 -2.54 -2.00 1.94
N PRO A 51 -1.65 -3.01 1.82
CA PRO A 51 -0.84 -3.20 0.62
C PRO A 51 -1.70 -3.46 -0.63
N VAL A 52 -2.91 -4.00 -0.46
CA VAL A 52 -3.87 -4.14 -1.56
C VAL A 52 -4.39 -2.78 -1.99
N ALA A 53 -4.77 -1.92 -1.05
CA ALA A 53 -5.18 -0.55 -1.33
C ALA A 53 -4.05 0.24 -2.04
N GLN A 54 -2.80 0.07 -1.59
CA GLN A 54 -1.64 0.68 -2.24
C GLN A 54 -1.45 0.19 -3.69
N ALA A 55 -1.56 -1.12 -3.93
CA ALA A 55 -1.48 -1.67 -5.28
C ALA A 55 -2.60 -1.15 -6.18
N MET A 56 -3.83 -1.09 -5.67
CA MET A 56 -4.98 -0.55 -6.40
C MET A 56 -4.77 0.93 -6.76
N ARG A 57 -4.22 1.73 -5.83
CA ARG A 57 -3.89 3.13 -6.10
C ARG A 57 -2.86 3.26 -7.22
N GLY A 58 -1.79 2.47 -7.17
CA GLY A 58 -0.77 2.45 -8.21
C GLY A 58 -1.32 2.05 -9.59
N LEU A 59 -2.25 1.09 -9.64
CA LEU A 59 -2.91 0.70 -10.88
C LEU A 59 -3.79 1.82 -11.46
N ILE A 60 -4.52 2.55 -10.61
CA ILE A 60 -5.33 3.70 -11.02
C ILE A 60 -4.45 4.81 -11.60
N ASP A 61 -3.36 5.13 -10.93
CA ASP A 61 -2.43 6.18 -11.38
C ASP A 61 -1.78 5.79 -12.72
N SER A 62 -1.37 4.52 -12.87
CA SER A 62 -0.81 4.01 -14.13
C SER A 62 -1.83 4.02 -15.27
N ALA A 63 -3.08 3.61 -15.03
CA ALA A 63 -4.13 3.62 -16.05
C ALA A 63 -4.43 5.03 -16.53
N SER A 64 -4.56 5.99 -15.60
CA SER A 64 -4.73 7.41 -15.90
C SER A 64 -3.56 7.96 -16.74
N GLY A 65 -2.32 7.66 -16.32
CA GLY A 65 -1.12 8.09 -17.04
C GLY A 65 -1.03 7.50 -18.45
N HIS A 66 -1.37 6.23 -18.63
CA HIS A 66 -1.38 5.59 -19.96
C HIS A 66 -2.45 6.18 -20.87
N GLU A 67 -3.65 6.45 -20.36
CA GLU A 67 -4.71 7.07 -21.18
C GLU A 67 -4.28 8.46 -21.67
N HIS A 68 -3.70 9.28 -20.78
CA HIS A 68 -3.15 10.58 -21.14
C HIS A 68 -2.06 10.46 -22.24
N GLN A 69 -1.13 9.51 -22.09
CA GLN A 69 -0.10 9.27 -23.10
C GLN A 69 -0.69 8.85 -24.45
N ILE A 70 -1.73 8.02 -24.45
CA ILE A 70 -2.41 7.60 -25.68
C ILE A 70 -3.10 8.79 -26.35
N ALA A 71 -3.76 9.66 -25.59
CA ALA A 71 -4.39 10.87 -26.11
C ALA A 71 -3.35 11.82 -26.76
N LEU A 72 -2.19 12.01 -26.12
CA LEU A 72 -1.09 12.79 -26.69
C LEU A 72 -0.55 12.19 -27.99
N LEU A 73 -0.40 10.86 -28.05
CA LEU A 73 0.01 10.17 -29.27
C LEU A 73 -1.02 10.34 -30.38
N TRP A 74 -2.31 10.25 -30.05
CA TRP A 74 -3.39 10.47 -31.01
C TRP A 74 -3.37 11.90 -31.58
N ASP A 75 -3.22 12.91 -30.72
CA ASP A 75 -3.08 14.31 -31.14
C ASP A 75 -1.86 14.52 -32.06
N ALA A 76 -0.72 13.92 -31.72
CA ALA A 76 0.48 13.97 -32.57
C ALA A 76 0.26 13.31 -33.93
N VAL A 77 -0.41 12.15 -33.97
CA VAL A 77 -0.76 11.45 -35.22
C VAL A 77 -1.72 12.30 -36.06
N CYS A 78 -2.71 12.95 -35.45
CA CYS A 78 -3.62 13.86 -36.13
C CYS A 78 -2.89 15.03 -36.79
N LYS A 79 -1.94 15.65 -36.06
CA LYS A 79 -1.10 16.74 -36.57
C LYS A 79 -0.25 16.30 -37.75
N LEU A 80 0.49 15.20 -37.61
CA LEU A 80 1.33 14.66 -38.69
C LEU A 80 0.52 14.26 -39.92
N SER A 81 -0.65 13.63 -39.75
CA SER A 81 -1.52 13.28 -40.87
C SER A 81 -2.03 14.51 -41.62
N SER A 82 -2.37 15.57 -40.87
CA SER A 82 -2.83 16.84 -41.44
C SER A 82 -1.72 17.52 -42.24
N GLU A 83 -0.48 17.54 -41.73
CA GLU A 83 0.69 18.07 -42.44
C GLU A 83 0.99 17.30 -43.74
N LEU A 84 0.75 15.99 -43.75
CA LEU A 84 0.91 15.14 -44.92
C LEU A 84 -0.28 15.20 -45.90
N GLY A 85 -1.33 15.98 -45.60
CA GLY A 85 -2.54 16.08 -46.41
C GLY A 85 -3.36 14.78 -46.47
N LYS A 86 -3.18 13.88 -45.49
CA LYS A 86 -3.92 12.62 -45.40
C LYS A 86 -5.13 12.76 -44.47
N PRO A 87 -6.24 12.05 -44.76
CA PRO A 87 -7.42 12.08 -43.91
C PRO A 87 -7.11 11.52 -42.51
N VAL A 88 -7.43 12.31 -41.48
CA VAL A 88 -7.33 11.91 -40.07
C VAL A 88 -8.50 10.98 -39.74
N GLY A 89 -8.23 9.81 -39.16
CA GLY A 89 -9.27 8.92 -38.61
C GLY A 89 -9.32 7.49 -39.17
N ASP A 90 -8.66 7.21 -40.29
CA ASP A 90 -8.64 5.88 -40.93
C ASP A 90 -7.32 5.10 -40.68
N CYS A 91 -6.43 5.65 -39.83
CA CYS A 91 -5.12 5.08 -39.55
C CYS A 91 -5.09 4.16 -38.31
N VAL A 92 -6.19 4.05 -37.56
CA VAL A 92 -6.29 3.23 -36.35
C VAL A 92 -7.65 2.50 -36.31
N PRO A 93 -7.72 1.34 -35.63
CA PRO A 93 -8.98 0.63 -35.40
C PRO A 93 -10.09 1.50 -34.77
N CYS A 94 -11.35 1.06 -34.92
CA CYS A 94 -12.52 1.78 -34.42
C CYS A 94 -12.58 1.84 -32.89
N ASP A 95 -11.96 0.88 -32.21
CA ASP A 95 -11.88 0.72 -30.76
C ASP A 95 -10.61 1.35 -30.14
N ALA A 96 -9.80 2.04 -30.95
CA ALA A 96 -8.64 2.77 -30.45
C ALA A 96 -9.07 3.91 -29.52
N GLN A 97 -8.41 4.03 -28.37
CA GLN A 97 -8.61 5.14 -27.46
C GLN A 97 -8.09 6.43 -28.10
N ARG A 98 -8.96 7.44 -28.17
CA ARG A 98 -8.67 8.75 -28.81
C ARG A 98 -8.80 9.92 -27.85
N ASP A 99 -9.61 9.74 -26.81
CA ASP A 99 -9.99 10.75 -25.83
C ASP A 99 -9.70 10.23 -24.41
N GLU A 100 -9.53 11.16 -23.48
CA GLU A 100 -9.36 10.85 -22.05
C GLU A 100 -10.73 10.73 -21.36
N THR A 101 -11.04 9.54 -20.85
CA THR A 101 -12.34 9.18 -20.29
C THR A 101 -12.25 8.42 -18.96
N PHE A 102 -11.05 8.05 -18.52
CA PHE A 102 -10.83 7.26 -17.31
C PHE A 102 -11.09 8.10 -16.05
N ASP A 103 -12.10 7.72 -15.26
CA ASP A 103 -12.43 8.36 -13.98
C ASP A 103 -11.49 7.91 -12.85
N ALA A 104 -10.24 8.34 -12.90
CA ALA A 104 -9.24 8.05 -11.87
C ALA A 104 -9.68 8.53 -10.48
N ALA A 105 -10.38 9.67 -10.42
CA ALA A 105 -10.86 10.25 -9.17
C ALA A 105 -11.97 9.41 -8.54
N GLY A 106 -12.93 8.93 -9.33
CA GLY A 106 -13.98 8.02 -8.89
C GLY A 106 -13.42 6.69 -8.41
N MET A 107 -12.51 6.09 -9.17
CA MET A 107 -11.86 4.84 -8.77
C MET A 107 -11.05 5.01 -7.48
N SER A 108 -10.32 6.12 -7.33
CA SER A 108 -9.53 6.41 -6.13
C SER A 108 -10.40 6.56 -4.87
N ARG A 109 -11.64 7.06 -4.99
CA ARG A 109 -12.58 7.16 -3.86
C ARG A 109 -13.10 5.81 -3.36
N LEU A 110 -13.04 4.77 -4.20
CA LEU A 110 -13.49 3.42 -3.85
C LEU A 110 -12.41 2.61 -3.10
N VAL A 111 -11.16 3.03 -3.19
CA VAL A 111 -10.03 2.44 -2.46
C VAL A 111 -10.01 3.05 -1.05
N LYS A 112 -10.14 2.21 -0.02
CA LYS A 112 -10.18 2.60 1.41
C LYS A 112 -8.80 2.72 2.01
#